data_AF-A0A101WME3-F1
#
_entry.id   AF-A0A101WME3-F1
#
_cell.length_a   1.000
_cell.length_b   1.000
_cell.length_c   1.000
_cell.angle_alpha   90.00
_cell.angle_beta   90.00
_cell.angle_gamma   90.00
#
_symmetry.space_group_name_H-M   'P 1'
#
loop_
_entity.id
_entity.type
_entity.pdbx_description
1 polymer ?
#
loop_
_entity_poly.entity_id
_entity_poly.type
_entity_poly.pdbx_seq_one_letter_code
_entity_poly.pdbx_strand_id
1 'polypeptide(L)'
;MEYILPNTDIFDEQIAIKFNEIINPDMDSYDKEKIYELTVSFHVNLLKDLRMETFPVPEPPYKRKKVSREEKIGDVLRFQLKRLGEVLDENGIESDSKTIQGDDLEAEDIIKIEINEDLREQKYIGKGKNRRRDRVKSSWIIENRREHQKRVSKAYSEIINRLYRKYLKDPIRNNKMISEILEIEETDEIKLINSFAKQYGILLLDDKKGTELFNQLRTRVFNVLYKYFDEEEKAELREILKKENIQIQLND
;
A
#
# COMPACT_ATOMS: atom_id res chain seq x y z
N MET A 1 1.23 3.18 19.16
CA MET A 1 0.54 2.79 20.40
C MET A 1 -0.54 1.80 20.07
N GLU A 2 -0.82 0.87 20.98
CA GLU A 2 -1.80 -0.21 20.78
C GLU A 2 -2.76 -0.26 21.96
N TYR A 3 -4.06 -0.36 21.65
CA TYR A 3 -5.15 -0.42 22.60
C TYR A 3 -6.08 -1.59 22.27
N ILE A 4 -6.59 -2.25 23.30
CA ILE A 4 -7.54 -3.35 23.18
C ILE A 4 -8.81 -2.96 23.93
N LEU A 5 -9.94 -2.93 23.23
CA LEU A 5 -11.26 -2.75 23.82
C LEU A 5 -11.89 -4.13 24.05
N PRO A 6 -11.89 -4.66 25.29
CA PRO A 6 -12.53 -5.93 25.60
C PRO A 6 -14.06 -5.77 25.62
N ASN A 7 -14.78 -6.88 25.43
CA ASN A 7 -16.25 -6.93 25.44
C ASN A 7 -16.88 -5.85 24.52
N THR A 8 -16.28 -5.66 23.35
CA THR A 8 -16.59 -4.59 22.40
C THR A 8 -16.45 -5.12 20.98
N ASP A 9 -17.47 -4.93 20.16
CA ASP A 9 -17.45 -5.30 18.74
C ASP A 9 -17.87 -4.11 17.86
N ILE A 10 -17.92 -4.32 16.54
CA ILE A 10 -18.29 -3.25 15.57
C ILE A 10 -19.76 -2.81 15.68
N PHE A 11 -20.59 -3.51 16.45
CA PHE A 11 -21.99 -3.16 16.70
C PHE A 11 -22.17 -2.48 18.06
N ASP A 12 -21.08 -2.21 18.78
CA ASP A 12 -21.15 -1.48 20.04
C ASP A 12 -21.42 0.01 19.78
N GLU A 13 -22.58 0.49 20.24
CA GLU A 13 -22.96 1.89 20.16
C GLU A 13 -22.14 2.79 21.09
N GLN A 14 -21.44 2.24 22.07
CA GLN A 14 -20.57 2.96 23.01
C GLN A 14 -19.09 2.84 22.68
N ILE A 15 -18.73 2.26 21.52
CA ILE A 15 -17.32 2.04 21.13
C ILE A 15 -16.44 3.30 21.23
N ALA A 16 -16.98 4.47 20.87
CA ALA A 16 -16.27 5.74 20.95
C ALA A 16 -16.01 6.18 22.39
N ILE A 17 -16.97 5.95 23.30
CA ILE A 17 -16.82 6.29 24.73
C ILE A 17 -15.72 5.40 25.33
N LYS A 18 -15.79 4.09 25.10
CA LYS A 18 -14.78 3.13 25.55
C LYS A 18 -13.39 3.45 25.01
N PHE A 19 -13.31 3.84 23.74
CA PHE A 19 -12.05 4.27 23.14
C PHE A 19 -11.51 5.55 23.78
N ASN A 20 -12.36 6.54 24.05
CA ASN A 20 -11.95 7.75 24.73
C ASN A 20 -11.42 7.45 26.14
N GLU A 21 -12.08 6.56 26.88
CA GLU A 21 -11.66 6.16 28.23
C GLU A 21 -10.27 5.50 28.24
N ILE A 22 -9.96 4.65 27.24
CA ILE A 22 -8.69 3.93 27.21
C ILE A 22 -7.51 4.78 26.71
N ILE A 23 -7.76 5.77 25.84
CA ILE A 23 -6.69 6.63 25.31
C ILE A 23 -6.34 7.79 26.25
N ASN A 24 -7.30 8.24 27.08
CA ASN A 24 -7.14 9.38 27.99
C ASN A 24 -5.86 9.35 28.85
N PRO A 25 -5.45 8.22 29.45
CA PRO A 25 -4.23 8.16 30.26
C PRO A 25 -2.94 8.46 29.47
N ASP A 26 -2.95 8.21 28.17
CA ASP A 26 -1.78 8.36 27.30
C ASP A 26 -1.75 9.69 26.54
N MET A 27 -2.69 10.60 26.81
CA MET A 27 -2.84 11.83 26.02
C MET A 27 -1.58 12.70 25.96
N ASP A 28 -0.81 12.74 27.04
CA ASP A 28 0.43 13.52 27.12
C ASP A 28 1.58 12.92 26.30
N SER A 29 1.42 11.69 25.81
CA SER A 29 2.43 11.02 24.97
C SER A 29 2.34 11.40 23.49
N TYR A 30 1.24 12.02 23.07
CA TYR A 30 1.02 12.45 21.70
C TYR A 30 1.61 13.85 21.46
N ASP A 31 2.44 13.96 20.43
CA ASP A 31 3.03 15.21 19.99
C ASP A 31 2.08 15.93 19.03
N LYS A 32 1.71 17.17 19.39
CA LYS A 32 0.78 18.00 18.61
C LYS A 32 1.33 18.44 17.26
N GLU A 33 2.65 18.37 17.04
CA GLU A 33 3.26 18.70 15.76
C GLU A 33 3.24 17.54 14.77
N LYS A 34 3.05 16.32 15.29
CA LYS A 34 3.03 15.07 14.53
C LYS A 34 1.65 14.73 14.00
N ILE A 35 1.63 13.85 13.00
CA ILE A 35 0.42 13.31 12.38
C ILE A 35 0.42 11.82 12.64
N TYR A 36 -0.76 11.25 12.85
CA TYR A 36 -0.92 9.86 13.20
C TYR A 36 -1.81 9.10 12.20
N GLU A 37 -1.58 7.80 12.12
CA GLU A 37 -2.41 6.84 11.40
C GLU A 37 -3.21 6.02 12.39
N LEU A 38 -4.53 5.99 12.22
CA LEU A 38 -5.44 5.18 13.00
C LEU A 38 -5.76 3.88 12.25
N THR A 39 -5.50 2.74 12.87
CA THR A 39 -5.94 1.43 12.38
C THR A 39 -6.82 0.76 13.41
N VAL A 40 -8.03 0.39 13.01
CA VAL A 40 -9.02 -0.30 13.84
C VAL A 40 -9.20 -1.69 13.26
N SER A 41 -8.96 -2.72 14.06
CA SER A 41 -9.14 -4.12 13.66
C SER A 41 -10.28 -4.75 14.45
N PHE A 42 -11.13 -5.49 13.76
CA PHE A 42 -12.24 -6.25 14.33
C PHE A 42 -12.22 -7.69 13.85
N HIS A 43 -12.90 -8.59 14.54
CA HIS A 43 -12.94 -9.99 14.12
C HIS A 43 -13.74 -10.18 12.82
N VAL A 44 -13.13 -10.77 11.80
CA VAL A 44 -13.71 -10.90 10.45
C VAL A 44 -15.06 -11.63 10.39
N ASN A 45 -15.33 -12.55 11.31
CA ASN A 45 -16.61 -13.25 11.40
C ASN A 45 -17.81 -12.32 11.62
N LEU A 46 -17.61 -11.13 12.22
CA LEU A 46 -18.69 -10.16 12.44
C LEU A 46 -19.33 -9.67 11.13
N LEU A 47 -18.64 -9.83 9.99
CA LEU A 47 -19.22 -9.58 8.67
C LEU A 47 -20.39 -10.51 8.32
N LYS A 48 -20.50 -11.67 8.97
CA LYS A 48 -21.57 -12.66 8.79
C LYS A 48 -22.68 -12.51 9.84
N ASP A 49 -22.49 -11.67 10.84
CA ASP A 49 -23.47 -11.43 11.90
C ASP A 49 -24.78 -10.86 11.31
N LEU A 50 -25.91 -11.26 11.91
CA LEU A 50 -27.24 -10.77 11.54
C LEU A 50 -27.44 -9.30 11.93
N ARG A 51 -26.77 -8.85 13.00
CA ARG A 51 -26.78 -7.45 13.46
C ARG A 51 -26.29 -6.48 12.39
N MET A 52 -25.47 -6.94 11.44
CA MET A 52 -25.04 -6.15 10.29
C MET A 52 -26.21 -5.56 9.50
N GLU A 53 -27.29 -6.32 9.32
CA GLU A 53 -28.46 -5.88 8.56
C GLU A 53 -29.30 -4.85 9.33
N THR A 54 -29.34 -4.97 10.66
CA THR A 54 -30.21 -4.18 11.52
C THR A 54 -29.53 -3.00 12.19
N PHE A 55 -28.19 -2.95 12.19
CA PHE A 55 -27.44 -1.93 12.92
C PHE A 55 -27.79 -0.51 12.40
N PRO A 56 -28.13 0.43 13.30
CA PRO A 56 -28.55 1.76 12.89
C PRO A 56 -27.38 2.58 12.38
N VAL A 57 -27.49 3.10 11.16
CA VAL A 57 -26.54 4.06 10.57
C VAL A 57 -27.32 5.36 10.32
N PRO A 58 -27.04 6.46 11.06
CA PRO A 58 -27.87 7.68 11.06
C PRO A 58 -27.98 8.37 9.70
N GLU A 59 -26.93 8.29 8.87
CA GLU A 59 -26.90 8.88 7.54
C GLU A 59 -26.17 7.92 6.58
N PRO A 60 -26.86 6.96 5.95
CA PRO A 60 -26.26 6.26 4.84
C PRO A 60 -25.93 7.29 3.75
N PRO A 61 -24.71 7.26 3.17
CA PRO A 61 -24.22 8.31 2.27
C PRO A 61 -25.07 8.51 1.01
N TYR A 62 -26.00 7.58 0.72
CA TYR A 62 -26.91 7.66 -0.40
C TYR A 62 -28.31 7.15 0.00
N LYS A 63 -29.36 7.92 -0.33
CA LYS A 63 -30.76 7.43 -0.26
C LYS A 63 -30.96 6.34 -1.32
N ARG A 64 -30.64 5.08 -1.00
CA ARG A 64 -30.78 3.93 -1.90
C ARG A 64 -32.11 3.22 -1.66
N LYS A 65 -32.81 2.86 -2.75
CA LYS A 65 -34.10 2.14 -2.70
C LYS A 65 -33.95 0.68 -2.24
N LYS A 66 -32.77 0.09 -2.39
CA LYS A 66 -32.40 -1.25 -1.94
C LYS A 66 -30.89 -1.25 -1.68
N VAL A 67 -30.48 -1.56 -0.47
CA VAL A 67 -29.06 -1.61 -0.05
C VAL A 67 -28.61 -3.07 -0.10
N SER A 68 -27.50 -3.37 -0.77
CA SER A 68 -26.93 -4.73 -0.74
C SER A 68 -26.24 -4.99 0.61
N ARG A 69 -26.00 -6.26 0.94
CA ARG A 69 -25.28 -6.60 2.18
C ARG A 69 -23.87 -5.99 2.20
N GLU A 70 -23.17 -6.01 1.07
CA GLU A 70 -21.84 -5.40 0.94
C GLU A 70 -21.87 -3.90 1.19
N GLU A 71 -22.90 -3.21 0.66
CA GLU A 71 -23.09 -1.79 0.92
C GLU A 71 -23.38 -1.53 2.41
N LYS A 72 -24.17 -2.38 3.05
CA LYS A 72 -24.48 -2.30 4.47
C LYS A 72 -23.24 -2.50 5.35
N ILE A 73 -22.40 -3.49 5.02
CA ILE A 73 -21.09 -3.70 5.66
C ILE A 73 -20.25 -2.42 5.55
N GLY A 74 -20.12 -1.88 4.33
CA GLY A 74 -19.38 -0.65 4.11
C GLY A 74 -19.92 0.53 4.93
N ASP A 75 -21.23 0.67 5.07
CA ASP A 75 -21.86 1.76 5.82
C ASP A 75 -21.65 1.62 7.34
N VAL A 76 -21.79 0.42 7.90
CA VAL A 76 -21.51 0.16 9.33
C VAL A 76 -20.04 0.43 9.65
N LEU A 77 -19.13 -0.10 8.84
CA LEU A 77 -17.69 0.08 9.04
C LEU A 77 -17.26 1.55 8.88
N ARG A 78 -17.81 2.28 7.88
CA ARG A 78 -17.58 3.74 7.75
C ARG A 78 -18.04 4.50 8.98
N PHE A 79 -19.25 4.17 9.45
CA PHE A 79 -19.83 4.85 10.59
C PHE A 79 -18.99 4.66 11.85
N GLN A 80 -18.58 3.42 12.14
CA GLN A 80 -17.74 3.15 13.32
C GLN A 80 -16.35 3.76 13.19
N LEU A 81 -15.72 3.68 12.01
CA LEU A 81 -14.42 4.31 11.77
C LEU A 81 -14.50 5.83 11.95
N LYS A 82 -15.59 6.47 11.50
CA LYS A 82 -15.82 7.90 11.70
C LYS A 82 -15.88 8.23 13.19
N ARG A 83 -16.68 7.50 13.98
CA ARG A 83 -16.82 7.73 15.42
C ARG A 83 -15.52 7.56 16.18
N LEU A 84 -14.77 6.50 15.89
CA LEU A 84 -13.44 6.29 16.48
C LEU A 84 -12.45 7.37 16.05
N GLY A 85 -12.54 7.82 14.79
CA GLY A 85 -11.75 8.92 14.29
C GLY A 85 -12.07 10.26 14.94
N GLU A 86 -13.32 10.51 15.31
CA GLU A 86 -13.77 11.72 16.01
C GLU A 86 -13.18 11.79 17.42
N VAL A 87 -13.02 10.65 18.11
CA VAL A 87 -12.34 10.60 19.43
C VAL A 87 -10.92 11.18 19.34
N LEU A 88 -10.15 10.85 18.29
CA LEU A 88 -8.83 11.44 18.10
C LEU A 88 -8.90 12.94 17.85
N ASP A 89 -9.82 13.36 16.98
CA ASP A 89 -9.99 14.76 16.61
C ASP A 89 -10.41 15.61 17.83
N GLU A 90 -11.30 15.10 18.69
CA GLU A 90 -11.76 15.73 19.95
C GLU A 90 -10.65 15.86 20.98
N ASN A 91 -9.72 14.91 21.00
CA ASN A 91 -8.55 14.93 21.88
C ASN A 91 -7.35 15.69 21.28
N GLY A 92 -7.50 16.30 20.11
CA GLY A 92 -6.46 17.09 19.47
C GLY A 92 -5.32 16.26 18.85
N ILE A 93 -5.54 14.96 18.64
CA ILE A 93 -4.60 14.06 17.94
C ILE A 93 -4.90 14.15 16.45
N GLU A 94 -4.01 14.76 15.69
CA GLU A 94 -4.19 14.91 14.24
C GLU A 94 -3.96 13.57 13.52
N SER A 95 -4.97 13.10 12.78
CA SER A 95 -4.86 11.89 11.95
C SER A 95 -5.34 12.11 10.52
N ASP A 96 -4.43 11.87 9.56
CA ASP A 96 -4.69 12.01 8.12
C ASP A 96 -5.03 10.66 7.45
N SER A 97 -4.72 9.51 8.07
CA SER A 97 -5.12 8.20 7.56
C SER A 97 -5.85 7.40 8.62
N LYS A 98 -7.06 6.94 8.28
CA LYS A 98 -7.92 6.15 9.16
C LYS A 98 -8.29 4.86 8.43
N THR A 99 -8.08 3.69 9.04
CA THR A 99 -8.38 2.39 8.45
C THR A 99 -9.21 1.57 9.41
N ILE A 100 -10.26 0.91 8.92
CA ILE A 100 -10.94 -0.17 9.63
C ILE A 100 -10.79 -1.47 8.84
N GLN A 101 -10.41 -2.55 9.52
CA GLN A 101 -10.12 -3.82 8.87
C GLN A 101 -10.66 -5.02 9.64
N GLY A 102 -11.20 -6.01 8.92
CA GLY A 102 -11.52 -7.31 9.51
C GLY A 102 -10.27 -8.18 9.53
N ASP A 103 -9.93 -8.69 10.71
CA ASP A 103 -8.76 -9.52 10.96
C ASP A 103 -9.15 -10.80 11.72
N ASP A 104 -8.25 -11.77 11.75
CA ASP A 104 -8.41 -13.02 12.49
C ASP A 104 -8.00 -12.78 13.97
N LEU A 105 -8.76 -11.95 14.69
CA LEU A 105 -8.53 -11.66 16.12
C LEU A 105 -8.79 -12.90 16.99
N GLU A 106 -8.30 -12.88 18.24
CA GLU A 106 -8.45 -14.02 19.17
C GLU A 106 -9.91 -14.24 19.62
N ALA A 107 -10.75 -13.20 19.59
CA ALA A 107 -12.16 -13.27 19.94
C ALA A 107 -13.00 -12.28 19.14
N GLU A 108 -14.31 -12.54 19.05
CA GLU A 108 -15.27 -11.71 18.30
C GLU A 108 -15.65 -10.41 19.02
N ASP A 109 -15.53 -10.40 20.35
CA ASP A 109 -15.89 -9.30 21.24
C ASP A 109 -14.68 -8.43 21.63
N ILE A 110 -13.72 -8.30 20.70
CA ILE A 110 -12.55 -7.44 20.86
C ILE A 110 -12.42 -6.51 19.66
N ILE A 111 -12.10 -5.25 19.94
CA ILE A 111 -11.59 -4.29 18.96
C ILE A 111 -10.14 -3.93 19.32
N LYS A 112 -9.24 -4.10 18.35
CA LYS A 112 -7.84 -3.66 18.46
C LYS A 112 -7.69 -2.32 17.76
N ILE A 113 -7.05 -1.36 18.42
CA ILE A 113 -6.79 -0.03 17.88
C ILE A 113 -5.28 0.23 17.91
N GLU A 114 -4.72 0.62 16.78
CA GLU A 114 -3.32 1.00 16.63
C GLU A 114 -3.25 2.45 16.17
N ILE A 115 -2.42 3.25 16.86
CA ILE A 115 -2.17 4.66 16.51
C ILE A 115 -0.67 4.83 16.33
N ASN A 116 -0.23 5.05 15.10
CA ASN A 116 1.19 5.14 14.75
C ASN A 116 1.52 6.51 14.17
N GLU A 117 2.71 7.02 14.42
CA GLU A 117 3.17 8.25 13.77
C GLU A 117 3.28 8.04 12.26
N ASP A 118 2.72 8.97 11.49
CA ASP A 118 2.89 9.01 10.05
C ASP A 118 4.27 9.57 9.71
N LEU A 119 5.16 8.67 9.29
CA LEU A 119 6.56 8.98 8.95
C LEU A 119 6.72 9.54 7.53
N ARG A 120 5.64 9.74 6.77
CA ARG A 120 5.71 10.28 5.42
C ARG A 120 6.16 11.75 5.45
N GLU A 121 6.95 12.15 4.46
CA GLU A 121 7.41 13.54 4.34
C GLU A 121 6.20 14.49 4.25
N GLN A 122 6.10 15.39 5.23
CA GLN A 122 5.06 16.40 5.26
C GLN A 122 5.31 17.45 4.18
N LYS A 123 4.48 17.45 3.15
CA LYS A 123 4.50 18.47 2.11
C LYS A 123 3.77 19.72 2.60
N TYR A 124 4.28 20.89 2.22
CA TYR A 124 3.65 22.16 2.52
C TYR A 124 3.38 22.91 1.21
N ILE A 125 2.20 23.48 1.12
CA ILE A 125 1.76 24.34 0.02
C ILE A 125 1.56 25.78 0.51
N GLY A 126 1.82 26.75 -0.36
CA GLY A 126 1.70 28.18 -0.05
C GLY A 126 3.02 28.83 0.41
N LYS A 127 3.01 30.15 0.59
CA LYS A 127 4.17 30.96 0.97
C LYS A 127 3.88 31.84 2.20
N GLY A 128 4.90 32.10 3.02
CA GLY A 128 4.80 32.99 4.18
C GLY A 128 3.72 32.53 5.17
N LYS A 129 2.86 33.46 5.59
CA LYS A 129 1.76 33.19 6.53
C LYS A 129 0.66 32.26 5.98
N ASN A 130 0.64 32.02 4.66
CA ASN A 130 -0.33 31.12 4.01
C ASN A 130 0.25 29.72 3.77
N ARG A 131 1.41 29.40 4.36
CA ARG A 131 1.97 28.05 4.30
C ARG A 131 1.11 27.11 5.13
N ARG A 132 0.46 26.16 4.46
CA ARG A 132 -0.33 25.08 5.09
C ARG A 132 0.25 23.73 4.67
N ARG A 133 0.08 22.71 5.51
CA ARG A 133 0.39 21.34 5.12
C ARG A 133 -0.51 20.94 3.93
N ASP A 134 0.08 20.28 2.94
CA ASP A 134 -0.65 19.65 1.85
C ASP A 134 -1.18 18.32 2.36
N ARG A 135 -2.47 18.29 2.71
CA ARG A 135 -3.08 17.20 3.46
C ARG A 135 -4.02 16.43 2.55
N VAL A 136 -3.80 15.12 2.44
CA VAL A 136 -4.75 14.20 1.81
C VAL A 136 -5.29 13.31 2.92
N LYS A 137 -6.46 13.66 3.45
CA LYS A 137 -7.17 12.79 4.39
C LYS A 137 -7.68 11.56 3.64
N SER A 138 -7.34 10.39 4.15
CA SER A 138 -7.71 9.10 3.56
C SER A 138 -8.45 8.25 4.59
N SER A 139 -9.47 7.53 4.13
CA SER A 139 -10.18 6.57 4.96
C SER A 139 -10.36 5.27 4.19
N TRP A 140 -9.89 4.17 4.78
CA TRP A 140 -9.85 2.86 4.14
C TRP A 140 -10.72 1.86 4.90
N ILE A 141 -11.40 1.01 4.16
CA ILE A 141 -12.18 -0.11 4.68
C ILE A 141 -11.64 -1.36 4.05
N ILE A 142 -11.17 -2.28 4.88
CA ILE A 142 -10.60 -3.54 4.45
C ILE A 142 -11.42 -4.63 5.13
N GLU A 143 -12.55 -5.01 4.52
CA GLU A 143 -13.49 -5.99 5.11
C GLU A 143 -12.79 -7.25 5.61
N ASN A 144 -11.87 -7.82 4.82
CA ASN A 144 -11.05 -8.95 5.21
C ASN A 144 -9.59 -8.68 4.82
N ARG A 145 -8.74 -8.46 5.84
CA ARG A 145 -7.32 -8.14 5.68
C ARG A 145 -6.57 -9.24 4.94
N ARG A 146 -6.79 -10.51 5.32
CA ARG A 146 -6.11 -11.66 4.71
C ARG A 146 -6.46 -11.85 3.24
N GLU A 147 -7.74 -11.72 2.89
CA GLU A 147 -8.17 -11.79 1.50
C GLU A 147 -7.73 -10.57 0.69
N HIS A 148 -7.75 -9.38 1.28
CA HIS A 148 -7.22 -8.19 0.66
C HIS A 148 -5.73 -8.33 0.36
N GLN A 149 -4.93 -8.78 1.32
CA GLN A 149 -3.50 -9.07 1.13
C GLN A 149 -3.29 -10.08 0.01
N LYS A 150 -4.03 -11.21 -0.01
CA LYS A 150 -3.95 -12.18 -1.11
C LYS A 150 -4.25 -11.55 -2.47
N ARG A 151 -5.28 -10.71 -2.57
CA ARG A 151 -5.65 -10.02 -3.82
C ARG A 151 -4.56 -9.05 -4.27
N VAL A 152 -4.04 -8.23 -3.35
CA VAL A 152 -2.97 -7.27 -3.63
C VAL A 152 -1.69 -8.00 -4.04
N SER A 153 -1.29 -9.03 -3.30
CA SER A 153 -0.11 -9.86 -3.64
C SER A 153 -0.26 -10.51 -5.00
N LYS A 154 -1.44 -11.06 -5.32
CA LYS A 154 -1.71 -11.66 -6.64
C LYS A 154 -1.59 -10.62 -7.76
N ALA A 155 -2.25 -9.47 -7.61
CA ALA A 155 -2.18 -8.38 -8.58
C ALA A 155 -0.74 -7.88 -8.78
N TYR A 156 0.00 -7.72 -7.68
CA TYR A 156 1.41 -7.36 -7.70
C TYR A 156 2.24 -8.40 -8.48
N SER A 157 2.10 -9.70 -8.15
CA SER A 157 2.80 -10.79 -8.85
C SER A 157 2.48 -10.82 -10.34
N GLU A 158 1.22 -10.63 -10.73
CA GLU A 158 0.80 -10.59 -12.14
C GLU A 158 1.46 -9.42 -12.89
N ILE A 159 1.48 -8.23 -12.28
CA ILE A 159 2.12 -7.06 -12.87
C ILE A 159 3.63 -7.28 -13.00
N ILE A 160 4.30 -7.74 -11.95
CA ILE A 160 5.73 -8.02 -11.96
C ILE A 160 6.09 -9.05 -13.03
N ASN A 161 5.36 -10.17 -13.10
CA ASN A 161 5.59 -11.20 -14.10
C ASN A 161 5.41 -10.65 -15.52
N ARG A 162 4.38 -9.82 -15.75
CA ARG A 162 4.17 -9.15 -17.04
C ARG A 162 5.35 -8.23 -17.41
N LEU A 163 5.86 -7.44 -16.48
CA LEU A 163 7.01 -6.57 -16.73
C LEU A 163 8.28 -7.40 -16.98
N TYR A 164 8.55 -8.40 -16.15
CA TYR A 164 9.69 -9.30 -16.31
C TYR A 164 9.67 -9.97 -17.69
N ARG A 165 8.50 -10.47 -18.13
CA ARG A 165 8.35 -11.07 -19.45
C ARG A 165 8.64 -10.08 -20.57
N LYS A 166 7.97 -8.91 -20.51
CA LYS A 166 8.09 -7.86 -21.50
C LYS A 166 9.53 -7.36 -21.68
N TYR A 167 10.24 -7.14 -20.58
CA TYR A 167 11.55 -6.45 -20.63
C TYR A 167 12.75 -7.38 -20.62
N LEU A 168 12.63 -8.61 -20.08
CA LEU A 168 13.75 -9.53 -19.95
C LEU A 168 13.48 -10.87 -20.63
N LYS A 169 12.44 -11.60 -20.22
CA LYS A 169 12.27 -13.00 -20.63
C LYS A 169 12.01 -13.17 -22.13
N ASP A 170 11.09 -12.39 -22.68
CA ASP A 170 10.68 -12.53 -24.08
C ASP A 170 11.76 -12.04 -25.06
N PRO A 171 12.46 -10.90 -24.81
CA PRO A 171 13.53 -10.43 -25.68
C PRO A 171 14.83 -11.24 -25.56
N ILE A 172 15.24 -11.64 -24.35
CA ILE A 172 16.60 -12.15 -24.11
C ILE A 172 16.67 -13.67 -24.13
N ARG A 173 15.58 -14.38 -23.79
CA ARG A 173 15.36 -15.85 -23.81
C ARG A 173 16.44 -16.74 -23.15
N ASN A 174 17.57 -16.16 -22.72
CA ASN A 174 18.72 -16.81 -22.13
C ASN A 174 18.81 -16.42 -20.65
N ASN A 175 18.58 -17.41 -19.77
CA ASN A 175 18.59 -17.17 -18.33
C ASN A 175 19.95 -16.72 -17.80
N LYS A 176 21.07 -17.13 -18.43
CA LYS A 176 22.41 -16.68 -18.04
C LYS A 176 22.59 -15.18 -18.27
N MET A 177 22.16 -14.68 -19.43
CA MET A 177 22.17 -13.23 -19.70
C MET A 177 21.25 -12.47 -18.74
N ILE A 178 20.07 -13.02 -18.45
CA ILE A 178 19.13 -12.41 -17.50
C ILE A 178 19.72 -12.36 -16.08
N SER A 179 20.38 -13.43 -15.63
CA SER A 179 21.10 -13.46 -14.35
C SER A 179 22.19 -12.40 -14.29
N GLU A 180 22.94 -12.20 -15.38
CA GLU A 180 23.98 -11.16 -15.46
C GLU A 180 23.38 -9.75 -15.42
N ILE A 181 22.26 -9.50 -16.12
CA ILE A 181 21.53 -8.22 -16.09
C ILE A 181 21.03 -7.90 -14.68
N LEU A 182 20.60 -8.93 -13.95
CA LEU A 182 20.12 -8.81 -12.58
C LEU A 182 21.24 -8.88 -11.53
N GLU A 183 22.50 -9.02 -11.96
CA GLU A 183 23.68 -9.12 -11.07
C GLU A 183 23.55 -10.23 -10.02
N ILE A 184 23.03 -11.38 -10.43
CA ILE A 184 22.87 -12.57 -9.58
C ILE A 184 23.52 -13.79 -10.23
N GLU A 185 23.77 -14.82 -9.43
CA GLU A 185 24.22 -16.11 -9.95
C GLU A 185 23.18 -16.71 -10.92
N GLU A 186 23.66 -17.56 -11.84
CA GLU A 186 22.80 -18.28 -12.77
C GLU A 186 21.80 -19.15 -11.99
N THR A 187 20.52 -19.01 -12.29
CA THR A 187 19.46 -19.66 -11.50
C THR A 187 18.19 -19.90 -12.32
N ASP A 188 17.24 -20.61 -11.72
CA ASP A 188 15.90 -20.83 -12.25
C ASP A 188 15.09 -19.53 -12.41
N GLU A 189 14.02 -19.64 -13.20
CA GLU A 189 13.14 -18.52 -13.54
C GLU A 189 12.42 -17.90 -12.33
N ILE A 190 12.12 -18.68 -11.29
CA ILE A 190 11.43 -18.18 -10.10
C ILE A 190 12.36 -17.21 -9.35
N LYS A 191 13.63 -17.58 -9.19
CA LYS A 191 14.62 -16.69 -8.57
C LYS A 191 14.92 -15.47 -9.42
N LEU A 192 14.92 -15.59 -10.75
CA LEU A 192 15.06 -14.43 -11.66
C LEU A 192 13.90 -13.43 -11.47
N ILE A 193 12.66 -13.91 -11.44
CA ILE A 193 11.48 -13.08 -11.21
C ILE A 193 11.54 -12.40 -9.83
N ASN A 194 11.93 -13.14 -8.79
CA ASN A 194 12.04 -12.59 -7.44
C ASN A 194 13.12 -11.51 -7.34
N SER A 195 14.27 -11.72 -7.98
CA SER A 195 15.35 -10.72 -8.04
C SER A 195 14.93 -9.49 -8.84
N PHE A 196 14.22 -9.67 -9.96
CA PHE A 196 13.63 -8.57 -10.72
C PHE A 196 12.62 -7.79 -9.87
N ALA A 197 11.73 -8.47 -9.15
CA ALA A 197 10.76 -7.83 -8.25
C ALA A 197 11.44 -7.01 -7.15
N LYS A 198 12.53 -7.54 -6.58
CA LYS A 198 13.28 -6.87 -5.50
C LYS A 198 13.97 -5.59 -5.99
N GLN A 199 14.54 -5.61 -7.19
CA GLN A 199 15.27 -4.45 -7.73
C GLN A 199 14.33 -3.42 -8.38
N TYR A 200 13.30 -3.90 -9.08
CA TYR A 200 12.49 -3.09 -10.00
C TYR A 200 11.01 -3.05 -9.63
N GLY A 201 10.59 -3.65 -8.52
CA GLY A 201 9.19 -3.63 -8.09
C GLY A 201 8.65 -2.23 -7.78
N ILE A 202 9.54 -1.29 -7.45
CA ILE A 202 9.22 0.13 -7.20
C ILE A 202 8.90 0.88 -8.49
N LEU A 203 9.26 0.35 -9.69
CA LEU A 203 8.87 0.92 -10.98
C LEU A 203 7.36 1.20 -11.08
N LEU A 204 6.56 0.51 -10.28
CA LEU A 204 5.09 0.55 -10.27
C LEU A 204 4.49 1.66 -9.40
N LEU A 205 5.28 2.32 -8.55
CA LEU A 205 4.76 3.12 -7.43
C LEU A 205 5.21 4.59 -7.45
N ASP A 206 6.31 4.90 -8.13
CA ASP A 206 6.91 6.23 -8.13
C ASP A 206 7.39 6.58 -9.54
N ASP A 207 6.82 7.62 -10.15
CA ASP A 207 7.15 8.00 -11.53
C ASP A 207 8.61 8.47 -11.68
N LYS A 208 9.17 9.16 -10.68
CA LYS A 208 10.54 9.68 -10.73
C LYS A 208 11.55 8.58 -10.48
N LYS A 209 11.41 7.86 -9.37
CA LYS A 209 12.28 6.72 -9.03
C LYS A 209 12.12 5.58 -10.03
N GLY A 210 10.91 5.42 -10.56
CA GLY A 210 10.58 4.47 -11.61
C GLY A 210 11.34 4.78 -12.90
N THR A 211 11.38 6.05 -13.32
CA THR A 211 12.16 6.47 -14.49
C THR A 211 13.65 6.17 -14.32
N GLU A 212 14.21 6.46 -13.15
CA GLU A 212 15.62 6.18 -12.85
C GLU A 212 15.94 4.67 -12.90
N LEU A 213 15.16 3.86 -12.20
CA LEU A 213 15.30 2.40 -12.18
C LEU A 213 15.12 1.80 -13.58
N PHE A 214 14.23 2.35 -14.40
CA PHE A 214 14.03 1.91 -15.78
C PHE A 214 15.25 2.21 -16.64
N ASN A 215 15.84 3.39 -16.49
CA ASN A 215 17.09 3.75 -17.19
C ASN A 215 18.25 2.84 -16.76
N GLN A 216 18.37 2.54 -15.47
CA GLN A 216 19.38 1.59 -14.97
C GLN A 216 19.20 0.19 -15.58
N LEU A 217 17.97 -0.33 -15.59
CA LEU A 217 17.65 -1.60 -16.24
C LEU A 217 18.02 -1.58 -17.72
N ARG A 218 17.64 -0.52 -18.44
CA ARG A 218 17.93 -0.32 -19.86
C ARG A 218 19.44 -0.37 -20.12
N THR A 219 20.23 0.38 -19.36
CA THR A 219 21.69 0.38 -19.48
C THR A 219 22.29 -1.01 -19.24
N ARG A 220 21.84 -1.72 -18.19
CA ARG A 220 22.33 -3.08 -17.88
C ARG A 220 22.00 -4.07 -18.99
N VAL A 221 20.77 -4.03 -19.51
CA VAL A 221 20.36 -4.88 -20.64
C VAL A 221 21.31 -4.67 -21.81
N PHE A 222 21.55 -3.42 -22.20
CA PHE A 222 22.44 -3.13 -23.33
C PHE A 222 23.88 -3.58 -23.08
N ASN A 223 24.42 -3.36 -21.89
CA ASN A 223 25.77 -3.81 -21.52
C ASN A 223 25.94 -5.31 -21.67
N VAL A 224 24.96 -6.09 -21.20
CA VAL A 224 25.01 -7.54 -21.30
C VAL A 224 24.81 -7.97 -22.74
N LEU A 225 23.79 -7.50 -23.45
CA LEU A 225 23.57 -7.87 -24.86
C LEU A 225 24.83 -7.62 -25.70
N TYR A 226 25.49 -6.48 -25.52
CA TYR A 226 26.72 -6.15 -26.24
C TYR A 226 27.87 -7.14 -26.00
N LYS A 227 27.95 -7.80 -24.83
CA LYS A 227 28.96 -8.84 -24.56
C LYS A 227 28.69 -10.14 -25.31
N TYR A 228 27.43 -10.46 -25.56
CA TYR A 228 27.02 -11.74 -26.13
C TYR A 228 26.70 -11.66 -27.63
N PHE A 229 26.51 -10.46 -28.16
CA PHE A 229 26.25 -10.23 -29.58
C PHE A 229 27.53 -10.30 -30.42
N ASP A 230 27.38 -10.80 -31.65
CA ASP A 230 28.45 -10.74 -32.64
C ASP A 230 28.62 -9.31 -33.20
N GLU A 231 29.62 -9.09 -34.07
CA GLU A 231 29.92 -7.75 -34.59
C GLU A 231 28.83 -7.17 -35.49
N GLU A 232 28.01 -8.01 -36.13
CA GLU A 232 26.88 -7.58 -36.97
C GLU A 232 25.72 -7.12 -36.07
N GLU A 233 25.36 -7.93 -35.08
CA GLU A 233 24.36 -7.63 -34.06
C GLU A 233 24.74 -6.40 -33.21
N LYS A 234 26.02 -6.23 -32.87
CA LYS A 234 26.53 -5.03 -32.18
C LYS A 234 26.39 -3.77 -33.03
N ALA A 235 26.58 -3.87 -34.36
CA ALA A 235 26.42 -2.73 -35.24
C ALA A 235 24.96 -2.26 -35.28
N GLU A 236 24.00 -3.18 -35.33
CA GLU A 236 22.57 -2.87 -35.22
C GLU A 236 22.22 -2.23 -33.87
N LEU A 237 22.77 -2.79 -32.77
CA LEU A 237 22.56 -2.26 -31.43
C LEU A 237 23.06 -0.82 -31.31
N ARG A 238 24.25 -0.50 -31.87
CA ARG A 238 24.82 0.86 -31.88
C ARG A 238 23.91 1.87 -32.59
N GLU A 239 23.25 1.49 -33.68
CA GLU A 239 22.31 2.37 -34.38
C GLU A 239 21.04 2.65 -33.55
N ILE A 240 20.53 1.66 -32.83
CA ILE A 240 19.42 1.83 -31.88
C ILE A 240 19.83 2.78 -30.74
N LEU A 241 21.02 2.59 -30.16
CA LEU A 241 21.54 3.41 -29.07
C LEU A 241 21.71 4.88 -29.48
N LYS A 242 22.20 5.14 -30.71
CA LYS A 242 22.32 6.49 -31.27
C LYS A 242 20.96 7.17 -31.44
N LYS A 243 19.97 6.43 -31.96
CA LYS A 243 18.60 6.93 -32.17
C LYS A 243 17.92 7.28 -30.83
N GLU A 244 18.21 6.52 -29.80
CA GLU A 244 17.63 6.64 -28.45
C GLU A 244 18.45 7.53 -27.49
N ASN A 245 19.55 8.13 -27.97
CA ASN A 245 20.47 8.98 -27.21
C ASN A 245 21.00 8.34 -25.91
N ILE A 246 21.41 7.07 -25.96
CA ILE A 246 21.92 6.31 -24.82
C ILE A 246 23.44 6.28 -24.84
N GLN A 247 24.06 6.70 -23.75
CA GLN A 247 25.50 6.49 -23.54
C GLN A 247 25.73 5.19 -22.77
N ILE A 248 26.56 4.31 -23.34
CA ILE A 248 27.02 3.08 -22.69
C ILE A 248 28.45 3.27 -22.21
N GLN A 249 28.72 2.92 -20.96
CA GLN A 249 30.10 2.72 -20.49
C GLN A 249 30.54 1.32 -20.90
N LEU A 250 31.33 1.24 -21.97
CA LEU A 250 32.01 0.03 -22.36
C LEU A 250 33.25 -0.10 -21.47
N ASN A 251 33.26 -1.10 -20.58
CA ASN A 251 34.50 -1.53 -19.96
C ASN A 251 35.10 -2.58 -20.88
N ASP A 252 36.19 -2.20 -21.57
CA ASP A 252 37.06 -3.11 -22.33
C ASP A 252 37.72 -4.15 -21.42
#